data_AF-A0A3E0Q7Z4-F1
#
_entry.id   AF-A0A3E0Q7Z4-F1
#
_cell.length_a   1.000
_cell.length_b   1.000
_cell.length_c   1.000
_cell.angle_alpha   90.00
_cell.angle_beta   90.00
_cell.angle_gamma   90.00
#
_symmetry.space_group_name_H-M   'P 1'
#
loop_
_entity.id
_entity.type
_entity.pdbx_description
1 polymer ?
#
loop_
_entity_poly.entity_id
_entity_poly.type
_entity_poly.pdbx_seq_one_letter_code
_entity_poly.pdbx_strand_id
1 'polypeptide(L)'
;MNKSFSELESALLERGWTVQRRHDLAIDTLVASDRYPWLPDDVIEFLNTFDAVVSPSRKAWFTTRAELCGRTNSAFRWNEWEEESLSVAEDDTAWQDSIRAFWNKHFPLLLSVKSGYAYVAIRSDLKIVAGEEPEYEETTKIADNFSDFLRLLVVGDSTLGRLV
;
A
#
# COMPACT_ATOMS: atom_id res chain seq x y z
N MET A 1 13.22 19.70 -2.49
CA MET A 1 12.07 19.03 -3.13
C MET A 1 12.64 18.01 -4.09
N ASN A 2 12.45 16.72 -3.81
CA ASN A 2 13.01 15.66 -4.66
C ASN A 2 12.30 15.71 -6.01
N LYS A 3 13.04 15.92 -7.11
CA LYS A 3 12.45 16.18 -8.44
C LYS A 3 11.51 15.05 -8.88
N SER A 4 11.79 13.82 -8.45
CA SER A 4 11.05 12.62 -8.81
C SER A 4 9.59 12.60 -8.35
N PHE A 5 9.28 13.02 -7.11
CA PHE A 5 7.89 12.97 -6.61
C PHE A 5 6.99 14.09 -7.13
N SER A 6 7.56 15.24 -7.53
CA SER A 6 6.79 16.29 -8.23
C SER A 6 6.36 15.85 -9.63
N GLU A 7 7.22 15.12 -10.33
CA GLU A 7 6.89 14.55 -11.65
C GLU A 7 5.85 13.44 -11.53
N LEU A 8 5.99 12.55 -10.54
CA LEU A 8 4.98 11.53 -10.22
C LEU A 8 3.62 12.16 -9.96
N GLU A 9 3.55 13.14 -9.07
CA GLU A 9 2.31 13.84 -8.73
C GLU A 9 1.64 14.44 -9.96
N SER A 10 2.41 15.15 -10.79
CA SER A 10 1.88 15.77 -12.01
C SER A 10 1.30 14.72 -12.96
N ALA A 11 2.03 13.61 -13.18
CA ALA A 11 1.57 12.51 -14.02
C ALA A 11 0.32 11.81 -13.47
N LEU A 12 0.23 11.62 -12.14
CA LEU A 12 -0.95 11.04 -11.51
C LEU A 12 -2.17 11.98 -11.65
N LEU A 13 -1.98 13.29 -11.43
CA LEU A 13 -3.03 14.30 -11.60
C LEU A 13 -3.56 14.34 -13.05
N GLU A 14 -2.68 14.26 -14.05
CA GLU A 14 -3.06 14.18 -15.47
C GLU A 14 -3.93 12.95 -15.79
N ARG A 15 -3.77 11.87 -15.02
CA ARG A 15 -4.58 10.65 -15.12
C ARG A 15 -5.84 10.67 -14.23
N GLY A 16 -6.13 11.79 -13.59
CA GLY A 16 -7.31 11.98 -12.76
C GLY A 16 -7.20 11.42 -11.35
N TRP A 17 -5.99 11.08 -10.89
CA TRP A 17 -5.77 10.73 -9.48
C TRP A 17 -5.96 11.97 -8.61
N THR A 18 -6.42 11.75 -7.39
CA THR A 18 -6.36 12.78 -6.35
C THR A 18 -5.05 12.61 -5.59
N VAL A 19 -4.21 13.64 -5.60
CA VAL A 19 -2.94 13.66 -4.87
C VAL A 19 -2.95 14.84 -3.90
N GLN A 20 -2.65 14.59 -2.64
CA GLN A 20 -2.51 15.61 -1.61
C GLN A 20 -1.15 15.45 -0.94
N ARG A 21 -0.29 16.47 -1.06
CA ARG A 21 0.95 16.52 -0.29
C ARG A 21 0.69 16.79 1.18
N ARG A 22 1.61 16.27 1.99
CA ARG A 22 1.64 16.51 3.42
C ARG A 22 2.00 17.98 3.71
N HIS A 23 1.19 18.61 4.56
CA HIS A 23 1.40 19.99 5.01
C HIS A 23 2.08 20.05 6.38
N ASP A 24 1.92 19.01 7.20
CA ASP A 24 2.49 18.91 8.54
C ASP A 24 3.83 18.15 8.51
N LEU A 25 4.91 18.74 9.03
CA LEU A 25 6.22 18.11 9.10
C LEU A 25 6.47 17.38 10.43
N ALA A 26 5.50 17.38 11.36
CA ALA A 26 5.64 16.68 12.63
C ALA A 26 6.05 15.23 12.41
N ILE A 27 7.16 14.83 13.07
CA ILE A 27 7.73 13.50 12.93
C ILE A 27 7.15 12.63 14.04
N ASP A 28 6.01 11.97 13.79
CA ASP A 28 5.55 10.88 14.66
C ASP A 28 6.29 9.59 14.34
N THR A 29 6.72 8.84 15.34
CA THR A 29 7.35 7.53 15.11
C THR A 29 6.46 6.68 14.19
N LEU A 30 7.01 6.23 13.06
CA LEU A 30 6.25 5.50 12.06
C LEU A 30 6.02 4.09 12.59
N VAL A 31 4.77 3.67 12.81
CA VAL A 31 4.45 2.29 13.23
C VAL A 31 5.09 1.25 12.28
N ALA A 32 5.25 1.60 11.00
CA ALA A 32 5.92 0.76 10.01
C ALA A 32 7.43 0.58 10.22
N SER A 33 8.15 1.48 10.91
CA SER A 33 9.61 1.36 11.02
C SER A 33 10.05 0.18 11.89
N ASP A 34 9.25 -0.20 12.89
CA ASP A 34 9.58 -1.33 13.77
C ASP A 34 9.20 -2.67 13.14
N ARG A 35 8.05 -2.74 12.46
CA ARG A 35 7.57 -3.98 11.82
C ARG A 35 8.24 -4.25 10.47
N TYR A 36 8.57 -3.18 9.74
CA TYR A 36 9.14 -3.25 8.39
C TYR A 36 10.47 -2.47 8.30
N PRO A 37 11.51 -2.85 9.07
CA PRO A 37 12.79 -2.14 9.10
C PRO A 37 13.56 -2.25 7.77
N TRP A 38 13.10 -3.09 6.85
CA TRP A 38 13.67 -3.34 5.53
C TRP A 38 13.06 -2.48 4.43
N LEU A 39 12.09 -1.60 4.74
CA LEU A 39 11.49 -0.72 3.74
C LEU A 39 12.55 0.21 3.13
N PRO A 40 12.60 0.33 1.79
CA PRO A 40 13.49 1.27 1.10
C PRO A 40 13.22 2.74 1.46
N ASP A 41 14.28 3.56 1.44
CA ASP A 41 14.21 5.00 1.75
C ASP A 41 13.24 5.75 0.84
N ASP A 42 13.11 5.38 -0.43
CA ASP A 42 12.19 6.01 -1.38
C ASP A 42 10.71 5.70 -1.06
N VAL A 43 10.42 4.52 -0.52
CA VAL A 43 9.08 4.19 0.02
C VAL A 43 8.81 5.02 1.27
N ILE A 44 9.78 5.11 2.19
CA ILE A 44 9.64 5.94 3.39
C ILE A 44 9.46 7.42 3.01
N GLU A 45 10.17 7.93 2.01
CA GLU A 45 9.99 9.28 1.49
C GLU A 45 8.59 9.46 0.89
N PHE A 46 8.09 8.49 0.11
CA PHE A 46 6.73 8.53 -0.43
C PHE A 46 5.68 8.64 0.68
N LEU A 47 5.76 7.78 1.71
CA LEU A 47 4.85 7.77 2.86
C LEU A 47 4.86 9.10 3.63
N ASN A 48 6.00 9.80 3.62
CA ASN A 48 6.18 11.10 4.27
C ASN A 48 5.79 12.29 3.39
N THR A 49 5.67 12.09 2.08
CA THR A 49 5.42 13.17 1.11
C THR A 49 3.93 13.41 0.91
N PHE A 50 3.12 12.36 0.93
CA PHE A 50 1.70 12.44 0.58
C PHE A 50 0.78 12.09 1.76
N ASP A 51 -0.24 12.92 1.98
CA ASP A 51 -1.34 12.63 2.91
C ASP A 51 -2.40 11.74 2.25
N ALA A 52 -2.58 11.87 0.94
CA ALA A 52 -3.51 11.04 0.17
C ALA A 52 -3.04 10.88 -1.28
N VAL A 53 -3.12 9.64 -1.78
CA VAL A 53 -3.00 9.31 -3.21
C VAL A 53 -4.11 8.32 -3.54
N VAL A 54 -5.16 8.81 -4.20
CA VAL A 54 -6.43 8.10 -4.40
C VAL A 54 -6.73 7.97 -5.90
N SER A 55 -7.10 6.77 -6.33
CA SER A 55 -7.38 6.46 -7.72
C SER A 55 -8.58 7.26 -8.25
N PRO A 56 -8.70 7.45 -9.58
CA PRO A 56 -9.84 8.16 -10.17
C PRO A 56 -11.19 7.53 -9.84
N SER A 57 -11.23 6.20 -9.69
CA SER A 57 -12.43 5.47 -9.29
C SER A 57 -12.79 5.67 -7.81
N ARG A 58 -11.87 6.23 -7.01
CA ARG A 58 -11.93 6.34 -5.54
C ARG A 58 -12.10 5.00 -4.84
N LYS A 59 -11.84 3.91 -5.55
CA LYS A 59 -11.88 2.54 -5.05
C LYS A 59 -10.51 1.96 -4.75
N ALA A 60 -9.45 2.76 -4.89
CA ALA A 60 -8.12 2.38 -4.45
C ALA A 60 -7.35 3.58 -3.94
N TRP A 61 -6.51 3.37 -2.94
CA TRP A 61 -5.70 4.41 -2.34
C TRP A 61 -4.43 3.82 -1.73
N PHE A 62 -3.38 4.62 -1.73
CA PHE A 62 -2.12 4.24 -1.09
C PHE A 62 -2.23 4.31 0.44
N THR A 63 -1.51 3.40 1.09
CA THR A 63 -1.13 3.57 2.49
C THR A 63 -0.28 4.82 2.63
N THR A 64 -0.63 5.69 3.57
CA THR A 64 0.14 6.88 3.91
C THR A 64 0.59 6.83 5.37
N ARG A 65 1.42 7.78 5.79
CA ARG A 65 1.79 7.90 7.20
C ARG A 65 0.57 8.08 8.11
N ALA A 66 -0.44 8.82 7.68
CA ALA A 66 -1.66 9.00 8.45
C ALA A 66 -2.40 7.67 8.68
N GLU A 67 -2.47 6.81 7.64
CA GLU A 67 -3.07 5.47 7.73
C GLU A 67 -2.32 4.60 8.74
N LEU A 68 -0.98 4.57 8.66
CA LEU A 68 -0.13 3.77 9.55
C LEU A 68 -0.23 4.21 11.02
N CYS A 69 -0.45 5.49 11.27
CA CYS A 69 -0.63 6.04 12.62
C CYS A 69 -2.09 5.96 13.11
N GLY A 70 -3.02 5.42 12.32
CA GLY A 70 -4.45 5.37 12.67
C GLY A 70 -5.10 6.75 12.81
N ARG A 71 -4.61 7.73 12.05
CA ARG A 71 -5.06 9.13 12.10
C ARG A 71 -5.99 9.52 10.95
N THR A 72 -6.44 8.55 10.17
CA THR A 72 -7.41 8.74 9.10
C THR A 72 -8.79 8.33 9.61
N ASN A 73 -9.83 8.93 9.02
CA ASN A 73 -11.20 8.41 9.12
C ASN A 73 -11.48 7.40 7.99
N SER A 74 -10.47 6.66 7.54
CA SER A 74 -10.64 5.64 6.52
C SER A 74 -11.57 4.55 7.05
N ALA A 75 -12.46 4.06 6.20
CA ALA A 75 -13.34 2.93 6.54
C ALA A 75 -12.55 1.63 6.71
N PHE A 76 -11.36 1.54 6.11
CA PHE A 76 -10.47 0.39 6.17
C PHE A 76 -9.14 0.80 6.81
N ARG A 77 -8.63 -0.04 7.71
CA ARG A 77 -7.31 0.15 8.32
C ARG A 77 -6.22 -0.26 7.34
N TRP A 78 -5.00 0.23 7.56
CA TRP A 78 -3.85 -0.12 6.73
C TRP A 78 -3.53 -1.63 6.73
N ASN A 79 -3.90 -2.33 7.80
CA ASN A 79 -3.73 -3.78 7.97
C ASN A 79 -5.05 -4.56 7.91
N GLU A 80 -6.09 -4.02 7.26
CA GLU A 80 -7.43 -4.60 7.25
C GLU A 80 -7.43 -6.10 6.91
N TRP A 81 -6.73 -6.49 5.85
CA TRP A 81 -6.73 -7.87 5.35
C TRP A 81 -6.04 -8.85 6.30
N GLU A 82 -5.03 -8.39 7.04
CA GLU A 82 -4.46 -9.20 8.13
C GLU A 82 -5.47 -9.41 9.25
N GLU A 83 -6.18 -8.36 9.66
CA GLU A 83 -7.20 -8.45 10.72
C GLU A 83 -8.36 -9.37 10.30
N GLU A 84 -8.79 -9.29 9.04
CA GLU A 84 -9.82 -10.18 8.49
C GLU A 84 -9.35 -11.64 8.47
N SER A 85 -8.16 -11.93 7.91
CA SER A 85 -7.58 -13.28 7.93
C SER A 85 -7.46 -13.83 9.35
N LEU A 86 -7.00 -13.00 10.31
CA LEU A 86 -6.88 -13.41 11.72
C LEU A 86 -8.24 -13.67 12.37
N SER A 87 -9.26 -12.89 12.01
CA SER A 87 -10.63 -13.11 12.51
C SER A 87 -11.20 -14.44 12.01
N VAL A 88 -10.92 -14.81 10.76
CA VAL A 88 -11.38 -16.08 10.16
C VAL A 88 -10.63 -17.27 10.74
N ALA A 89 -9.36 -17.09 11.11
CA ALA A 89 -8.57 -18.14 11.76
C ALA A 89 -9.07 -18.51 13.18
N GLU A 90 -9.94 -17.69 13.77
CA GLU A 90 -10.52 -17.91 15.11
C GLU A 90 -9.45 -18.31 16.14
N ASP A 91 -9.52 -19.51 16.73
CA ASP A 91 -8.57 -19.99 17.75
C ASP A 91 -7.42 -20.85 17.17
N ASP A 92 -7.30 -20.98 15.84
CA ASP A 92 -6.20 -21.74 15.21
C ASP A 92 -4.89 -20.95 15.27
N THR A 93 -4.17 -21.12 16.38
CA THR A 93 -2.88 -20.47 16.62
C THR A 93 -1.84 -20.70 15.52
N ALA A 94 -1.79 -21.90 14.92
CA ALA A 94 -0.81 -22.21 13.89
C ALA A 94 -1.13 -21.45 12.59
N TRP A 95 -2.41 -21.35 12.25
CA TRP A 95 -2.85 -20.56 11.11
C TRP A 95 -2.62 -19.07 11.35
N GLN A 96 -3.01 -18.55 12.51
CA GLN A 96 -2.76 -17.14 12.84
C GLN A 96 -1.27 -16.77 12.79
N ASP A 97 -0.38 -17.65 13.27
CA ASP A 97 1.06 -17.43 13.19
C ASP A 97 1.56 -17.39 11.75
N SER A 98 1.00 -18.22 10.87
CA SER A 98 1.31 -18.19 9.44
C SER A 98 0.86 -16.89 8.77
N ILE A 99 -0.33 -16.38 9.12
CA ILE A 99 -0.87 -15.09 8.66
C ILE A 99 0.07 -13.96 9.09
N ARG A 100 0.41 -13.87 10.38
CA ARG A 100 1.34 -12.83 10.87
C ARG A 100 2.71 -12.95 10.22
N ALA A 101 3.22 -14.16 10.03
CA ALA A 101 4.50 -14.39 9.37
C ALA A 101 4.49 -13.94 7.90
N PHE A 102 3.36 -14.12 7.20
CA PHE A 102 3.15 -13.58 5.88
C PHE A 102 3.18 -12.04 5.91
N TRP A 103 2.32 -11.41 6.70
CA TRP A 103 2.19 -9.95 6.73
C TRP A 103 3.45 -9.24 7.26
N ASN A 104 4.23 -9.85 8.17
CA ASN A 104 5.54 -9.33 8.58
C ASN A 104 6.57 -9.21 7.42
N LYS A 105 6.33 -9.90 6.31
CA LYS A 105 7.15 -9.84 5.09
C LYS A 105 6.48 -9.07 3.94
N HIS A 106 5.26 -8.57 4.12
CA HIS A 106 4.46 -7.90 3.10
C HIS A 106 3.91 -6.59 3.65
N PHE A 107 4.56 -5.49 3.31
CA PHE A 107 4.08 -4.16 3.65
C PHE A 107 2.91 -3.75 2.72
N PRO A 108 1.68 -3.54 3.22
CA PRO A 108 0.55 -3.11 2.40
C PRO A 108 0.79 -1.68 1.90
N LEU A 109 0.95 -1.52 0.59
CA LEU A 109 1.28 -0.24 -0.06
C LEU A 109 0.04 0.45 -0.61
N LEU A 110 -0.92 -0.31 -1.14
CA LEU A 110 -2.17 0.21 -1.71
C LEU A 110 -3.29 -0.78 -1.42
N LEU A 111 -4.45 -0.23 -1.05
CA LEU A 111 -5.69 -0.97 -0.85
C LEU A 111 -6.61 -0.72 -2.05
N SER A 112 -7.34 -1.75 -2.48
CA SER A 112 -8.32 -1.69 -3.56
C SER A 112 -9.61 -2.42 -3.20
N VAL A 113 -10.73 -1.76 -3.46
CA VAL A 113 -12.09 -2.32 -3.47
C VAL A 113 -12.72 -2.21 -4.87
N LYS A 114 -11.89 -2.04 -5.91
CA LYS A 114 -12.38 -1.76 -7.28
C LYS A 114 -13.12 -2.94 -7.88
N SER A 115 -12.56 -4.14 -7.72
CA SER A 115 -13.02 -5.39 -8.37
C SER A 115 -13.06 -6.56 -7.36
N GLY A 116 -13.55 -6.28 -6.15
CA GLY A 116 -13.36 -7.13 -4.97
C GLY A 116 -12.31 -6.54 -4.03
N TYR A 117 -12.10 -7.20 -2.89
CA TYR A 117 -11.08 -6.80 -1.92
C TYR A 117 -9.70 -7.28 -2.35
N ALA A 118 -8.80 -6.32 -2.54
CA ALA A 118 -7.46 -6.56 -3.03
C ALA A 118 -6.46 -5.55 -2.45
N TYR A 119 -5.19 -5.85 -2.60
CA TYR A 119 -4.12 -4.95 -2.22
C TYR A 119 -2.90 -5.09 -3.14
N VAL A 120 -2.03 -4.11 -3.06
CA VAL A 120 -0.65 -4.19 -3.51
C VAL A 120 0.26 -4.09 -2.29
N ALA A 121 1.25 -4.98 -2.20
CA ALA A 121 2.24 -4.97 -1.13
C ALA A 121 3.67 -4.95 -1.68
N ILE A 122 4.57 -4.38 -0.89
CA ILE A 122 6.01 -4.54 -1.05
C ILE A 122 6.44 -5.73 -0.20
N ARG A 123 7.14 -6.68 -0.81
CA ARG A 123 7.74 -7.80 -0.08
C ARG A 123 9.08 -7.42 0.51
N SER A 124 9.51 -8.18 1.53
CA SER A 124 10.86 -8.06 2.10
C SER A 124 12.01 -8.30 1.10
N ASP A 125 11.77 -8.94 -0.05
CA ASP A 125 12.70 -9.03 -1.18
C ASP A 125 12.52 -7.89 -2.22
N LEU A 126 11.82 -6.82 -1.81
CA LEU A 126 11.53 -5.57 -2.54
C LEU A 126 10.64 -5.69 -3.77
N LYS A 127 10.15 -6.89 -4.08
CA LYS A 127 9.20 -7.11 -5.17
C LYS A 127 7.83 -6.56 -4.82
N ILE A 128 7.10 -6.15 -5.86
CA ILE A 128 5.73 -5.67 -5.72
C ILE A 128 4.78 -6.79 -6.12
N VAL A 129 3.87 -7.11 -5.23
CA VAL A 129 2.87 -8.16 -5.43
C VAL A 129 1.47 -7.63 -5.19
N ALA A 130 0.49 -8.29 -5.81
CA ALA A 130 -0.92 -8.11 -5.51
C ALA A 130 -1.48 -9.39 -4.89
N GLY A 131 -2.37 -9.24 -3.92
CA GLY A 131 -3.20 -10.30 -3.36
C GLY A 131 -4.67 -9.85 -3.35
N GLU A 132 -5.58 -10.80 -3.33
CA GLU A 132 -7.02 -10.56 -3.34
C GLU A 132 -7.78 -11.64 -2.55
N GLU A 133 -9.00 -11.35 -2.16
CA GLU A 133 -9.91 -12.35 -1.60
C GLU A 133 -10.12 -13.52 -2.58
N PRO A 134 -10.44 -14.74 -2.09
CA PRO A 134 -10.63 -15.11 -0.69
C PRO A 134 -9.32 -15.40 0.08
N GLU A 135 -8.21 -15.62 -0.61
CA GLU A 135 -6.92 -16.02 -0.02
C GLU A 135 -5.91 -14.88 -0.15
N TYR A 136 -5.96 -13.91 0.76
CA TYR A 136 -5.11 -12.72 0.68
C TYR A 136 -3.62 -13.05 0.66
N GLU A 137 -3.21 -14.15 1.31
CA GLU A 137 -1.83 -14.61 1.40
C GLU A 137 -1.32 -15.28 0.11
N GLU A 138 -2.19 -15.52 -0.89
CA GLU A 138 -1.81 -15.95 -2.24
C GLU A 138 -1.56 -14.75 -3.15
N THR A 139 -0.29 -14.53 -3.52
CA THR A 139 0.11 -13.31 -4.23
C THR A 139 0.72 -13.53 -5.60
N THR A 140 0.47 -12.58 -6.50
CA THR A 140 1.08 -12.52 -7.84
C THR A 140 2.03 -11.33 -7.95
N LYS A 141 3.23 -11.53 -8.48
CA LYS A 141 4.19 -10.44 -8.75
C LYS A 141 3.69 -9.55 -9.88
N ILE A 142 3.63 -8.24 -9.63
CA ILE A 142 3.20 -7.23 -10.62
C ILE A 142 4.31 -6.25 -11.01
N ALA A 143 5.35 -6.07 -10.19
CA ALA A 143 6.54 -5.29 -10.56
C ALA A 143 7.79 -5.78 -9.81
N ASP A 144 8.97 -5.46 -10.34
CA ASP A 144 10.24 -5.90 -9.76
C ASP A 144 10.69 -5.02 -8.58
N ASN A 145 10.22 -3.78 -8.50
CA ASN A 145 10.51 -2.84 -7.41
C ASN A 145 9.48 -1.69 -7.38
N PHE A 146 9.60 -0.82 -6.37
CA PHE A 146 8.70 0.31 -6.16
C PHE A 146 8.69 1.31 -7.32
N SER A 147 9.86 1.67 -7.88
CA SER A 147 9.95 2.58 -9.03
C SER A 147 9.24 2.03 -10.27
N ASP A 148 9.40 0.74 -10.54
CA ASP A 148 8.71 0.08 -11.65
C ASP A 148 7.19 0.09 -11.47
N PHE A 149 6.71 -0.14 -10.24
CA PHE A 149 5.27 -0.03 -9.93
C PHE A 149 4.73 1.39 -10.12
N LEU A 150 5.45 2.42 -9.67
CA LEU A 150 5.06 3.81 -9.92
C LEU A 150 5.01 4.11 -11.42
N ARG A 151 5.93 3.56 -12.22
CA ARG A 151 5.90 3.69 -13.68
C ARG A 151 4.64 3.06 -14.27
N LEU A 152 4.24 1.87 -13.81
CA LEU A 152 3.00 1.22 -14.27
C LEU A 152 1.77 2.10 -14.03
N LEU A 153 1.71 2.81 -12.89
CA LEU A 153 0.64 3.77 -12.60
C LEU A 153 0.67 4.98 -13.54
N VAL A 154 1.86 5.53 -13.78
CA VAL A 154 2.07 6.70 -14.66
C VAL A 154 1.72 6.39 -16.12
N VAL A 155 2.03 5.20 -16.62
CA VAL A 155 1.63 4.80 -17.98
C VAL A 155 0.20 4.24 -18.02
N GLY A 156 -0.37 3.92 -16.86
CA GLY A 156 -1.66 3.25 -16.65
C GLY A 156 -1.72 1.91 -17.36
N ASP A 157 -0.76 1.07 -17.00
CA ASP A 157 -0.63 -0.28 -17.50
C ASP A 157 -1.88 -1.11 -17.16
N SER A 158 -2.34 -1.92 -18.13
CA SER A 158 -3.52 -2.77 -17.98
C SER A 158 -3.40 -3.80 -16.86
N THR A 159 -2.18 -4.17 -16.46
CA THR A 159 -1.91 -5.06 -15.32
C THR A 159 -2.53 -4.53 -14.04
N LEU A 160 -2.67 -3.21 -13.90
CA LEU A 160 -3.30 -2.57 -12.73
C LEU A 160 -4.81 -2.35 -12.90
N GLY A 161 -5.39 -2.71 -14.06
CA GLY A 161 -6.77 -2.35 -14.41
C GLY A 161 -7.82 -2.85 -13.43
N ARG A 162 -7.60 -3.98 -12.77
CA ARG A 162 -8.50 -4.51 -11.73
C ARG A 162 -8.31 -3.83 -10.37
N LEU A 163 -7.15 -3.22 -10.14
CA LEU A 163 -6.74 -2.62 -8.87
C LEU A 163 -7.06 -1.12 -8.77
N VAL A 164 -6.86 -0.31 -9.83
CA VAL A 164 -6.93 1.17 -9.73
C VAL A 164 -7.84 1.83 -10.75
#